data_AF-A0A0B2RUI8-F1
#
_entry.id   AF-A0A0B2RUI8-F1
#
_cell.length_a   1.000
_cell.length_b   1.000
_cell.length_c   1.000
_cell.angle_alpha   90.00
_cell.angle_beta   90.00
_cell.angle_gamma   90.00
#
_symmetry.space_group_name_H-M   'P 1'
#
loop_
_entity.id
_entity.type
_entity.pdbx_description
1 polymer ?
#
loop_
_entity_poly.entity_id
_entity_poly.type
_entity_poly.pdbx_seq_one_letter_code
_entity_poly.pdbx_strand_id
1 'polypeptide(L)'
;MLSSLSSNSLHSIFTSMAPSSAVPDEQVVVGEEIEHVRVVTLNRPRQLNAISPELVSQLATYLEKWEKDEKAELVIIKGAGRAFCAGGDLRVFYDGRKIKDACLEVVYRFYWLCYHISTYKKTQVALVHGISMGGGAALMVPLKFSVVTEKTVFATPEASFGFHTDCGFSYYHSRLPGYLGEYLALTGGRLSGKEIVAVGVATHFVPYEKIVELEKRLISLNSGDENAVRSVIEEFSSEVKLDEESILNKQSIINECFSKDSLEEIIKSLEAEAYKEGNGWIDAVLKGMKRSSPTALKIALRSVREGRNQTLPECLKKEFRLTMNILRTTISKDMYEGIRALTIDKDNTPKWEPSSLDKVEDGKLDLIFQPFEKNLELQIPESEEYRWDGKYENSAYALPN
;
A
#
# COMPACT_ATOMS: atom_id res chain seq x y z
N MET A 1 -55.47 -24.88 -12.16
CA MET A 1 -55.53 -25.79 -11.00
C MET A 1 -54.22 -26.54 -10.97
N LEU A 2 -53.31 -26.11 -10.07
CA LEU A 2 -52.77 -26.91 -8.95
C LEU A 2 -51.78 -27.99 -9.45
N SER A 3 -50.52 -28.07 -9.02
CA SER A 3 -49.94 -27.68 -7.73
C SER A 3 -48.41 -27.62 -7.77
N SER A 4 -47.89 -26.70 -6.97
CA SER A 4 -46.56 -26.60 -6.34
C SER A 4 -45.82 -27.90 -6.07
N LEU A 5 -44.49 -27.88 -6.19
CA LEU A 5 -43.58 -28.46 -5.19
C LEU A 5 -42.25 -27.67 -5.18
N SER A 6 -41.75 -27.48 -3.97
CA SER A 6 -40.83 -26.46 -3.50
C SER A 6 -39.36 -26.90 -3.51
N SER A 7 -38.50 -25.91 -3.68
CA SER A 7 -37.08 -25.90 -3.31
C SER A 7 -36.88 -26.18 -1.81
N ASN A 8 -36.09 -27.20 -1.45
CA ASN A 8 -35.28 -27.28 -0.24
C ASN A 8 -34.63 -28.66 -0.13
N SER A 9 -33.30 -28.75 -0.30
CA SER A 9 -32.39 -29.58 0.53
C SER A 9 -31.02 -29.77 -0.14
N LEU A 10 -30.17 -28.75 -0.18
CA LEU A 10 -28.71 -28.92 -0.29
C LEU A 10 -28.03 -27.81 0.54
N HIS A 11 -28.18 -27.92 1.85
CA HIS A 11 -27.36 -27.25 2.85
C HIS A 11 -26.89 -28.33 3.82
N SER A 12 -25.69 -28.18 4.36
CA SER A 12 -24.94 -29.17 5.17
C SER A 12 -24.30 -30.29 4.35
N ILE A 13 -23.07 -30.05 3.87
CA ILE A 13 -21.84 -30.77 4.30
C ILE A 13 -20.64 -29.86 3.98
N PHE A 14 -20.23 -28.98 4.90
CA PHE A 14 -18.87 -28.44 5.02
C PHE A 14 -18.80 -27.66 6.34
N THR A 15 -18.54 -28.38 7.42
CA THR A 15 -18.19 -27.80 8.71
C THR A 15 -17.20 -28.75 9.37
N SER A 16 -16.22 -28.19 10.10
CA SER A 16 -15.06 -28.84 10.75
C SER A 16 -13.88 -29.07 9.78
N MET A 17 -12.71 -28.43 9.92
CA MET A 17 -11.97 -28.05 11.13
C MET A 17 -11.22 -26.72 10.94
N ALA A 18 -11.30 -25.81 11.92
CA ALA A 18 -10.36 -24.71 12.12
C ALA A 18 -10.04 -24.66 13.62
N PRO A 19 -8.78 -24.52 14.06
CA PRO A 19 -8.52 -24.11 15.43
C PRO A 19 -8.78 -22.61 15.52
N SER A 20 -9.97 -22.26 16.00
CA SER A 20 -10.32 -20.90 16.42
C SER A 20 -9.83 -20.72 17.87
N SER A 21 -8.72 -20.00 18.05
CA SER A 21 -8.68 -19.04 19.14
C SER A 21 -9.47 -17.83 18.64
N ALA A 22 -10.69 -17.65 19.16
CA ALA A 22 -11.49 -16.47 18.86
C ALA A 22 -10.79 -15.25 19.47
N VAL A 23 -10.01 -14.56 18.66
CA VAL A 23 -9.52 -13.22 18.97
C VAL A 23 -10.74 -12.33 19.18
N PRO A 24 -10.84 -11.55 20.27
CA PRO A 24 -11.97 -10.65 20.49
C PRO A 24 -12.15 -9.68 19.31
N ASP A 25 -13.37 -9.58 18.76
CA ASP A 25 -13.77 -8.73 17.61
C ASP A 25 -13.59 -7.22 17.89
N GLU A 26 -13.05 -6.83 19.06
CA GLU A 26 -12.85 -5.45 19.53
C GLU A 26 -11.44 -4.91 19.28
N GLN A 27 -10.39 -5.75 19.21
CA GLN A 27 -9.02 -5.27 19.04
C GLN A 27 -8.67 -5.07 17.56
N VAL A 28 -8.33 -3.84 17.15
CA VAL A 28 -7.98 -3.52 15.76
C VAL A 28 -6.62 -4.05 15.32
N VAL A 29 -5.70 -4.25 16.27
CA VAL A 29 -4.39 -4.89 16.09
C VAL A 29 -4.17 -5.83 17.27
N VAL A 30 -3.71 -7.04 16.98
CA VAL A 30 -3.47 -8.08 18.01
C VAL A 30 -1.99 -8.41 18.00
N GLY A 31 -1.32 -8.14 19.12
CA GLY A 31 0.09 -8.50 19.33
C GLY A 31 0.23 -9.71 20.23
N GLU A 32 0.97 -10.72 19.78
CA GLU A 32 1.31 -11.94 20.51
C GLU A 32 2.83 -12.02 20.73
N GLU A 33 3.24 -12.38 21.95
CA GLU A 33 4.65 -12.51 22.33
C GLU A 33 4.94 -13.98 22.67
N ILE A 34 5.66 -14.66 21.79
CA ILE A 34 5.91 -16.10 21.87
C ILE A 34 7.43 -16.31 21.88
N GLU A 35 8.00 -16.54 23.06
CA GLU A 35 9.46 -16.67 23.23
C GLU A 35 10.23 -15.53 22.55
N HIS A 36 11.00 -15.79 21.47
CA HIS A 36 11.74 -14.78 20.71
C HIS A 36 10.99 -14.18 19.51
N VAL A 37 9.77 -14.63 19.28
CA VAL A 37 8.94 -14.25 18.14
C VAL A 37 7.82 -13.33 18.60
N ARG A 38 7.53 -12.30 17.79
CA ARG A 38 6.43 -11.36 17.98
C ARG A 38 5.52 -11.46 16.76
N VAL A 39 4.24 -11.69 16.97
CA VAL A 39 3.26 -11.77 15.87
C VAL A 39 2.31 -10.60 16.01
N VAL A 40 2.22 -9.77 14.97
CA VAL A 40 1.21 -8.72 14.87
C VAL A 40 0.21 -9.07 13.79
N THR A 41 -1.06 -9.15 14.19
CA THR A 41 -2.18 -9.41 13.29
C THR A 41 -3.00 -8.13 13.14
N LEU A 42 -3.10 -7.60 11.90
CA LEU A 42 -4.05 -6.56 11.55
C LEU A 42 -5.45 -7.17 11.59
N ASN A 43 -6.32 -6.71 12.50
CA ASN A 43 -7.54 -7.41 12.88
C ASN A 43 -8.81 -6.57 12.64
N ARG A 44 -8.95 -6.04 11.41
CA ARG A 44 -10.20 -5.42 10.93
C ARG A 44 -10.73 -6.15 9.68
N PRO A 45 -10.97 -7.47 9.74
CA PRO A 45 -11.23 -8.28 8.55
C PRO A 45 -12.46 -7.85 7.75
N ARG A 46 -13.49 -7.30 8.42
CA ARG A 46 -14.70 -6.76 7.76
C ARG A 46 -14.40 -5.53 6.89
N GLN A 47 -13.38 -4.75 7.26
CA GLN A 47 -12.89 -3.58 6.53
C GLN A 47 -11.62 -3.90 5.72
N LEU A 48 -11.33 -5.18 5.45
CA LEU A 48 -10.14 -5.62 4.73
C LEU A 48 -8.83 -5.10 5.36
N ASN A 49 -8.82 -4.99 6.69
CA ASN A 49 -7.69 -4.49 7.47
C ASN A 49 -7.26 -3.07 7.08
N ALA A 50 -8.21 -2.22 6.66
CA ALA A 50 -7.92 -0.82 6.33
C ALA A 50 -7.27 -0.07 7.51
N ILE A 51 -6.33 0.82 7.20
CA ILE A 51 -5.52 1.57 8.16
C ILE A 51 -6.36 2.71 8.74
N SER A 52 -6.72 2.58 10.01
CA SER A 52 -7.40 3.61 10.81
C SER A 52 -6.42 4.27 11.80
N PRO A 53 -6.75 5.43 12.38
CA PRO A 53 -5.93 6.06 13.41
C PRO A 53 -5.56 5.11 14.57
N GLU A 54 -6.52 4.31 15.02
CA GLU A 54 -6.32 3.34 16.09
C GLU A 54 -5.33 2.24 15.67
N LEU A 55 -5.45 1.73 14.44
CA LEU A 55 -4.50 0.75 13.90
C LEU A 55 -3.08 1.32 13.82
N VAL A 56 -2.92 2.56 13.32
CA VAL A 56 -1.61 3.23 13.25
C VAL A 56 -1.00 3.36 14.64
N SER A 57 -1.78 3.82 15.62
CA SER A 57 -1.32 4.00 17.00
C SER A 57 -0.90 2.68 17.65
N GLN A 58 -1.73 1.64 17.56
CA GLN A 58 -1.42 0.34 18.16
C GLN A 58 -0.25 -0.35 17.48
N LEU A 59 -0.18 -0.34 16.14
CA LEU A 59 0.92 -0.94 15.40
C LEU A 59 2.26 -0.25 15.71
N ALA A 60 2.28 1.09 15.74
CA ALA A 60 3.48 1.84 16.12
C ALA A 60 3.92 1.52 17.56
N THR A 61 2.96 1.39 18.49
CA THR A 61 3.25 1.03 19.89
C THR A 61 3.88 -0.36 20.00
N TYR A 62 3.34 -1.37 19.30
CA TYR A 62 3.91 -2.71 19.30
C TYR A 62 5.32 -2.74 18.70
N LEU A 63 5.51 -2.14 17.53
CA LEU A 63 6.81 -2.12 16.86
C LEU A 63 7.86 -1.33 17.68
N GLU A 64 7.50 -0.22 18.30
CA GLU A 64 8.42 0.47 19.20
C GLU A 64 8.78 -0.37 20.43
N LYS A 65 7.79 -1.00 21.07
CA LYS A 65 8.01 -1.88 22.23
C LYS A 65 8.96 -3.02 21.87
N TRP A 66 8.71 -3.70 20.76
CA TRP A 66 9.46 -4.89 20.37
C TRP A 66 10.84 -4.58 19.82
N GLU A 67 11.05 -3.43 19.20
CA GLU A 67 12.40 -3.06 18.78
C GLU A 67 13.33 -2.84 19.98
N LYS A 68 12.79 -2.33 21.09
CA LYS A 68 13.51 -2.11 22.37
C LYS A 68 13.65 -3.39 23.21
N ASP A 69 12.91 -4.43 22.87
CA ASP A 69 12.92 -5.70 23.60
C ASP A 69 14.06 -6.60 23.09
N GLU A 70 14.99 -6.95 24.00
CA GLU A 70 16.09 -7.87 23.69
C GLU A 70 15.58 -9.28 23.40
N LYS A 71 14.42 -9.67 23.95
CA LYS A 71 13.81 -10.96 23.65
C LYS A 71 13.10 -10.97 22.31
N ALA A 72 12.83 -9.84 21.67
CA ALA A 72 12.21 -9.84 20.35
C ALA A 72 13.31 -9.94 19.28
N GLU A 73 13.38 -11.08 18.60
CA GLU A 73 14.34 -11.32 17.51
C GLU A 73 13.67 -11.36 16.13
N LEU A 74 12.45 -11.90 16.05
CA LEU A 74 11.67 -12.02 14.83
C LEU A 74 10.29 -11.37 15.01
N VAL A 75 9.90 -10.52 14.07
CA VAL A 75 8.56 -9.93 14.00
C VAL A 75 7.82 -10.43 12.75
N ILE A 76 6.65 -11.03 12.94
CA ILE A 76 5.76 -11.48 11.88
C ILE A 76 4.58 -10.52 11.77
N ILE A 77 4.33 -9.98 10.59
CA ILE A 77 3.18 -9.12 10.28
C ILE A 77 2.21 -9.90 9.38
N LYS A 78 0.94 -10.00 9.79
CA LYS A 78 -0.12 -10.68 9.01
C LYS A 78 -1.46 -9.96 9.10
N GLY A 79 -2.35 -10.25 8.17
CA GLY A 79 -3.74 -9.77 8.19
C GLY A 79 -4.73 -10.85 8.58
N ALA A 80 -5.72 -10.52 9.40
CA ALA A 80 -6.85 -11.40 9.68
C ALA A 80 -7.80 -11.48 8.47
N GLY A 81 -8.43 -12.65 8.27
CA GLY A 81 -9.46 -12.83 7.25
C GLY A 81 -8.88 -12.89 5.83
N ARG A 82 -9.54 -12.22 4.87
CA ARG A 82 -9.30 -12.41 3.43
C ARG A 82 -8.33 -11.43 2.77
N ALA A 83 -7.75 -10.49 3.52
CA ALA A 83 -6.85 -9.49 3.01
C ALA A 83 -5.69 -9.28 3.99
N PHE A 84 -4.52 -8.91 3.46
CA PHE A 84 -3.43 -8.43 4.29
C PHE A 84 -3.77 -7.03 4.79
N CYS A 85 -3.87 -6.06 3.89
CA CYS A 85 -4.32 -4.69 4.17
C CYS A 85 -4.73 -3.96 2.89
N ALA A 86 -5.95 -3.42 2.86
CA ALA A 86 -6.49 -2.72 1.69
C ALA A 86 -6.11 -1.22 1.58
N GLY A 87 -5.19 -0.74 2.42
CA GLY A 87 -4.75 0.66 2.42
C GLY A 87 -5.46 1.52 3.46
N GLY A 88 -5.39 2.84 3.30
CA GLY A 88 -6.00 3.82 4.22
C GLY A 88 -7.52 3.69 4.33
N ASP A 89 -8.05 3.87 5.54
CA ASP A 89 -9.50 3.97 5.75
C ASP A 89 -10.00 5.32 5.22
N LEU A 90 -10.41 5.34 3.94
CA LEU A 90 -10.79 6.56 3.22
C LEU A 90 -11.93 7.35 3.91
N ARG A 91 -12.77 6.69 4.71
CA ARG A 91 -13.83 7.37 5.48
C ARG A 91 -13.26 8.32 6.52
N VAL A 92 -12.13 7.96 7.14
CA VAL A 92 -11.45 8.81 8.14
C VAL A 92 -11.09 10.16 7.52
N PHE A 93 -10.49 10.14 6.33
CA PHE A 93 -10.14 11.38 5.64
C PHE A 93 -11.37 12.15 5.18
N TYR A 94 -12.36 11.46 4.63
CA TYR A 94 -13.59 12.11 4.19
C TYR A 94 -14.27 12.82 5.35
N ASP A 95 -14.46 12.17 6.48
CA ASP A 95 -15.16 12.75 7.63
C ASP A 95 -14.35 13.89 8.28
N GLY A 96 -13.02 13.76 8.28
CA GLY A 96 -12.08 14.80 8.75
C GLY A 96 -12.06 16.08 7.91
N ARG A 97 -12.56 16.07 6.66
CA ARG A 97 -12.50 17.21 5.72
C ARG A 97 -13.09 18.52 6.22
N LYS A 98 -13.97 18.46 7.24
CA LYS A 98 -14.68 19.63 7.79
C LYS A 98 -13.84 20.46 8.76
N ILE A 99 -12.77 19.88 9.29
CA ILE A 99 -11.92 20.49 10.31
C ILE A 99 -10.51 20.54 9.75
N LYS A 100 -9.93 21.74 9.71
CA LYS A 100 -8.57 21.94 9.21
C LYS A 100 -7.60 21.03 9.98
N ASP A 101 -6.78 20.29 9.25
CA ASP A 101 -5.73 19.43 9.80
C ASP A 101 -6.22 18.34 10.76
N ALA A 102 -7.50 17.95 10.72
CA ALA A 102 -8.04 16.88 11.57
C ALA A 102 -7.38 15.50 11.37
N CYS A 103 -6.77 15.28 10.21
CA CYS A 103 -6.05 14.03 9.90
C CYS A 103 -4.52 14.16 10.03
N LEU A 104 -4.01 15.32 10.47
CA LEU A 104 -2.57 15.60 10.52
C LEU A 104 -1.82 14.58 11.39
N GLU A 105 -2.32 14.29 12.59
CA GLU A 105 -1.67 13.35 13.50
C GLU A 105 -1.55 11.95 12.90
N VAL A 106 -2.66 11.39 12.38
CA VAL A 106 -2.65 10.05 11.80
C VAL A 106 -1.76 9.99 10.56
N VAL A 107 -1.77 11.02 9.71
CA VAL A 107 -0.88 11.12 8.54
C VAL A 107 0.58 11.14 8.99
N TYR A 108 0.94 12.05 9.90
CA TYR A 108 2.31 12.16 10.39
C TYR A 108 2.81 10.85 10.99
N ARG A 109 2.02 10.27 11.90
CA ARG A 109 2.35 8.99 12.55
C ARG A 109 2.52 7.88 11.53
N PHE A 110 1.68 7.82 10.49
CA PHE A 110 1.78 6.77 9.48
C PHE A 110 2.99 6.92 8.56
N TYR A 111 3.33 8.14 8.15
CA TYR A 111 4.57 8.39 7.40
C TYR A 111 5.82 8.08 8.23
N TRP A 112 5.82 8.44 9.51
CA TRP A 112 6.89 8.08 10.43
C TRP A 112 6.96 6.56 10.62
N LEU A 113 5.82 5.88 10.71
CA LEU A 113 5.74 4.42 10.77
C LEU A 113 6.29 3.74 9.51
N CYS A 114 6.04 4.30 8.31
CA CYS A 114 6.64 3.81 7.07
C CYS A 114 8.18 3.87 7.12
N TYR A 115 8.73 4.99 7.61
CA TYR A 115 10.17 5.10 7.84
C TYR A 115 10.66 4.08 8.87
N HIS A 116 9.97 3.96 10.01
CA HIS A 116 10.34 3.06 11.10
C HIS A 116 10.38 1.59 10.66
N ILE A 117 9.37 1.16 9.90
CA ILE A 117 9.34 -0.18 9.29
C ILE A 117 10.50 -0.38 8.31
N SER A 118 10.80 0.62 7.47
CA SER A 118 11.88 0.50 6.48
C SER A 118 13.29 0.44 7.08
N THR A 119 13.44 0.90 8.32
CA THR A 119 14.73 0.98 9.03
C THR A 119 14.71 0.13 10.30
N TYR A 120 13.79 -0.82 10.41
CA TYR A 120 13.58 -1.62 11.62
C TYR A 120 14.78 -2.53 11.92
N LYS A 121 15.16 -2.65 13.19
CA LYS A 121 16.41 -3.32 13.59
C LYS A 121 16.30 -4.83 13.75
N LYS A 122 15.09 -5.35 13.91
CA LYS A 122 14.84 -6.79 14.08
C LYS A 122 14.41 -7.41 12.76
N THR A 123 14.62 -8.71 12.59
CA THR A 123 14.19 -9.41 11.39
C THR A 123 12.67 -9.36 11.28
N GLN A 124 12.15 -8.96 10.11
CA GLN A 124 10.72 -8.86 9.86
C GLN A 124 10.28 -9.75 8.70
N VAL A 125 9.13 -10.41 8.88
CA VAL A 125 8.45 -11.23 7.87
C VAL A 125 7.02 -10.75 7.71
N ALA A 126 6.60 -10.36 6.50
CA ALA A 126 5.19 -10.22 6.18
C ALA A 126 4.65 -11.53 5.58
N LEU A 127 3.55 -12.04 6.13
CA LEU A 127 2.76 -13.11 5.54
C LEU A 127 1.56 -12.48 4.84
N VAL A 128 1.67 -12.30 3.53
CA VAL A 128 0.75 -11.50 2.72
C VAL A 128 -0.13 -12.42 1.88
N HIS A 129 -1.38 -12.56 2.28
CA HIS A 129 -2.42 -13.17 1.47
C HIS A 129 -3.55 -12.19 1.16
N GLY A 130 -4.12 -12.29 -0.03
CA GLY A 130 -5.21 -11.39 -0.45
C GLY A 130 -4.71 -9.98 -0.79
N ILE A 131 -5.57 -8.99 -0.54
CA ILE A 131 -5.32 -7.61 -0.95
C ILE A 131 -4.19 -6.98 -0.12
N SER A 132 -3.23 -6.37 -0.82
CA SER A 132 -2.17 -5.52 -0.26
C SER A 132 -2.07 -4.26 -1.12
N MET A 133 -2.72 -3.17 -0.72
CA MET A 133 -2.86 -1.97 -1.56
C MET A 133 -2.53 -0.68 -0.82
N GLY A 134 -1.99 0.30 -1.56
CA GLY A 134 -1.61 1.62 -1.03
C GLY A 134 -0.76 1.53 0.24
N GLY A 135 -1.15 2.26 1.28
CA GLY A 135 -0.49 2.18 2.60
C GLY A 135 -0.38 0.76 3.18
N GLY A 136 -1.27 -0.17 2.82
CA GLY A 136 -1.17 -1.56 3.25
C GLY A 136 0.03 -2.28 2.64
N ALA A 137 0.37 -1.95 1.40
CA ALA A 137 1.56 -2.49 0.75
C ALA A 137 2.85 -1.89 1.33
N ALA A 138 2.82 -0.67 1.88
CA ALA A 138 3.97 -0.10 2.59
C ALA A 138 4.37 -0.89 3.86
N LEU A 139 3.48 -1.75 4.38
CA LEU A 139 3.77 -2.64 5.50
C LEU A 139 4.51 -3.93 5.11
N MET A 140 4.68 -4.20 3.81
CA MET A 140 5.34 -5.43 3.31
C MET A 140 6.51 -5.17 2.36
N VAL A 141 6.44 -4.15 1.49
CA VAL A 141 7.48 -3.84 0.49
C VAL A 141 8.87 -3.61 1.10
N PRO A 142 9.04 -2.80 2.15
CA PRO A 142 10.37 -2.58 2.74
C PRO A 142 10.96 -3.79 3.47
N LEU A 143 10.16 -4.82 3.76
CA LEU A 143 10.59 -5.86 4.68
C LEU A 143 11.65 -6.76 4.05
N LYS A 144 12.57 -7.23 4.91
CA LYS A 144 13.60 -8.19 4.50
C LYS A 144 13.00 -9.49 3.94
N PHE A 145 11.85 -9.90 4.47
CA PHE A 145 11.07 -11.02 3.97
C PHE A 145 9.60 -10.60 3.79
N SER A 146 9.15 -10.60 2.54
CA SER A 146 7.74 -10.51 2.18
C SER A 146 7.34 -11.80 1.46
N VAL A 147 6.47 -12.58 2.09
CA VAL A 147 5.98 -13.88 1.61
C VAL A 147 4.57 -13.69 1.06
N VAL A 148 4.39 -13.95 -0.22
CA VAL A 148 3.12 -13.74 -0.92
C VAL A 148 2.57 -15.07 -1.44
N THR A 149 1.28 -15.06 -1.78
CA THR A 149 0.53 -16.25 -2.22
C THR A 149 -0.10 -16.02 -3.58
N GLU A 150 -0.67 -17.06 -4.18
CA GLU A 150 -1.48 -16.95 -5.40
C GLU A 150 -2.73 -16.05 -5.22
N LYS A 151 -3.15 -15.81 -3.97
CA LYS A 151 -4.27 -14.92 -3.65
C LYS A 151 -3.86 -13.46 -3.55
N THR A 152 -2.57 -13.16 -3.56
CA THR A 152 -2.08 -11.81 -3.34
C THR A 152 -2.40 -10.91 -4.52
N VAL A 153 -2.99 -9.75 -4.23
CA VAL A 153 -3.27 -8.69 -5.21
C VAL A 153 -2.65 -7.41 -4.71
N PHE A 154 -1.60 -6.97 -5.40
CA PHE A 154 -0.88 -5.73 -5.15
C PHE A 154 -1.37 -4.63 -6.09
N ALA A 155 -1.60 -3.43 -5.57
CA ALA A 155 -1.84 -2.23 -6.39
C ALA A 155 -1.65 -0.94 -5.58
N THR A 156 -1.39 0.15 -6.31
CA THR A 156 -1.35 1.53 -5.81
C THR A 156 -2.34 2.38 -6.63
N PRO A 157 -3.64 2.34 -6.30
CA PRO A 157 -4.70 2.92 -7.13
C PRO A 157 -5.00 4.39 -6.79
N GLU A 158 -4.11 5.11 -6.10
CA GLU A 158 -4.37 6.41 -5.47
C GLU A 158 -4.88 7.48 -6.46
N ALA A 159 -4.33 7.50 -7.68
CA ALA A 159 -4.75 8.45 -8.71
C ALA A 159 -6.23 8.31 -9.11
N SER A 160 -6.80 7.10 -8.99
CA SER A 160 -8.18 6.82 -9.37
C SER A 160 -9.23 7.49 -8.47
N PHE A 161 -8.85 7.87 -7.25
CA PHE A 161 -9.71 8.60 -6.31
C PHE A 161 -9.18 10.00 -5.98
N GLY A 162 -8.28 10.56 -6.80
CA GLY A 162 -7.81 11.93 -6.63
C GLY A 162 -6.67 12.10 -5.62
N PHE A 163 -5.93 11.03 -5.33
CA PHE A 163 -4.80 11.05 -4.40
C PHE A 163 -3.47 10.73 -5.10
N HIS A 164 -2.35 10.98 -4.42
CA HIS A 164 -1.01 10.83 -4.99
C HIS A 164 -0.35 9.52 -4.56
N THR A 165 0.72 9.14 -5.26
CA THR A 165 1.59 8.02 -4.87
C THR A 165 2.28 8.33 -3.53
N ASP A 166 1.83 7.67 -2.47
CA ASP A 166 2.20 7.96 -1.08
C ASP A 166 2.94 6.79 -0.39
N CYS A 167 3.15 6.89 0.93
CA CYS A 167 3.71 5.83 1.79
C CYS A 167 5.05 5.22 1.32
N GLY A 168 5.90 6.02 0.69
CA GLY A 168 7.20 5.66 0.13
C GLY A 168 7.12 5.12 -1.30
N PHE A 169 5.94 5.00 -1.92
CA PHE A 169 5.83 4.43 -3.25
C PHE A 169 6.44 5.30 -4.35
N SER A 170 6.68 6.60 -4.12
CA SER A 170 7.50 7.36 -5.07
C SER A 170 8.96 6.88 -5.10
N TYR A 171 9.47 6.33 -3.99
CA TYR A 171 10.77 5.66 -3.92
C TYR A 171 10.73 4.25 -4.51
N TYR A 172 9.77 3.42 -4.11
CA TYR A 172 9.72 2.01 -4.53
C TYR A 172 9.41 1.86 -6.02
N HIS A 173 8.41 2.58 -6.53
CA HIS A 173 8.07 2.52 -7.96
C HIS A 173 9.20 3.01 -8.85
N SER A 174 9.93 4.05 -8.44
CA SER A 174 11.00 4.61 -9.26
C SER A 174 12.20 3.65 -9.45
N ARG A 175 12.24 2.56 -8.69
CA ARG A 175 13.28 1.52 -8.72
C ARG A 175 12.82 0.23 -9.39
N LEU A 176 11.56 0.15 -9.82
CA LEU A 176 11.08 -0.98 -10.59
C LEU A 176 11.69 -0.98 -12.00
N PRO A 177 11.77 -2.16 -12.66
CA PRO A 177 12.36 -2.27 -13.99
C PRO A 177 11.73 -1.31 -15.02
N GLY A 178 12.59 -0.55 -15.71
CA GLY A 178 12.19 0.37 -16.78
C GLY A 178 11.20 1.43 -16.29
N TYR A 179 9.99 1.41 -16.86
CA TYR A 179 8.90 2.34 -16.55
C TYR A 179 7.68 1.65 -15.93
N LEU A 180 7.88 0.47 -15.33
CA LEU A 180 6.79 -0.25 -14.64
C LEU A 180 6.24 0.55 -13.45
N GLY A 181 7.10 1.32 -12.76
CA GLY A 181 6.70 2.19 -11.66
C GLY A 181 5.69 3.26 -12.07
N GLU A 182 5.95 3.97 -13.18
CA GLU A 182 4.99 4.93 -13.74
C GLU A 182 3.71 4.26 -14.20
N TYR A 183 3.80 3.06 -14.81
CA TYR A 183 2.61 2.29 -15.18
C TYR A 183 1.73 2.00 -13.96
N LEU A 184 2.29 1.47 -12.88
CA LEU A 184 1.52 1.12 -11.68
C LEU A 184 0.91 2.36 -11.02
N ALA A 185 1.69 3.43 -10.86
CA ALA A 185 1.24 4.67 -10.23
C ALA A 185 0.13 5.40 -11.03
N LEU A 186 0.20 5.39 -12.36
CA LEU A 186 -0.76 6.09 -13.21
C LEU A 186 -2.02 5.29 -13.50
N THR A 187 -1.91 3.96 -13.54
CA THR A 187 -3.03 3.10 -13.99
C THR A 187 -3.76 2.43 -12.82
N GLY A 188 -3.14 2.36 -11.65
CA GLY A 188 -3.61 1.50 -10.56
C GLY A 188 -3.60 0.02 -10.94
N GLY A 189 -2.76 -0.36 -11.90
CA GLY A 189 -2.60 -1.73 -12.39
C GLY A 189 -2.34 -2.71 -11.25
N ARG A 190 -2.93 -3.90 -11.36
CA ARG A 190 -2.82 -4.94 -10.35
C ARG A 190 -1.73 -5.91 -10.73
N LEU A 191 -0.91 -6.29 -9.75
CA LEU A 191 0.05 -7.37 -9.86
C LEU A 191 -0.36 -8.52 -8.94
N SER A 192 -0.28 -9.74 -9.45
CA SER A 192 -0.43 -10.97 -8.68
C SER A 192 0.79 -11.22 -7.78
N GLY A 193 0.65 -12.13 -6.82
CA GLY A 193 1.76 -12.60 -5.96
C GLY A 193 2.99 -13.06 -6.75
N LYS A 194 2.78 -13.77 -7.87
CA LYS A 194 3.86 -14.21 -8.76
C LYS A 194 4.58 -13.01 -9.39
N GLU A 195 3.83 -12.05 -9.90
CA GLU A 195 4.39 -10.88 -10.60
C GLU A 195 5.19 -10.00 -9.64
N ILE A 196 4.71 -9.76 -8.42
CA ILE A 196 5.44 -8.95 -7.43
C ILE A 196 6.72 -9.62 -6.93
N VAL A 197 6.81 -10.96 -6.91
CA VAL A 197 8.08 -11.64 -6.68
C VAL A 197 9.01 -11.48 -7.89
N ALA A 198 8.49 -11.66 -9.11
CA ALA A 198 9.28 -11.54 -10.33
C ALA A 198 9.92 -10.16 -10.53
N VAL A 199 9.27 -9.08 -10.08
CA VAL A 199 9.81 -7.71 -10.16
C VAL A 199 10.51 -7.24 -8.89
N GLY A 200 10.69 -8.12 -7.89
CA GLY A 200 11.42 -7.83 -6.66
C GLY A 200 10.69 -6.95 -5.64
N VAL A 201 9.37 -6.81 -5.76
CA VAL A 201 8.51 -6.12 -4.77
C VAL A 201 8.23 -7.01 -3.55
N ALA A 202 8.13 -8.32 -3.77
CA ALA A 202 8.08 -9.33 -2.71
C ALA A 202 9.24 -10.31 -2.87
N THR A 203 9.55 -11.05 -1.80
CA THR A 203 10.76 -11.89 -1.76
C THR A 203 10.50 -13.35 -2.09
N HIS A 204 9.38 -13.91 -1.63
CA HIS A 204 9.10 -15.33 -1.73
C HIS A 204 7.64 -15.57 -2.10
N PHE A 205 7.41 -16.63 -2.87
CA PHE A 205 6.08 -17.12 -3.21
C PHE A 205 5.83 -18.45 -2.52
N VAL A 206 4.78 -18.53 -1.70
CA VAL A 206 4.37 -19.73 -0.98
C VAL A 206 2.89 -20.01 -1.29
N PRO A 207 2.53 -21.24 -1.70
CA PRO A 207 1.12 -21.61 -1.87
C PRO A 207 0.29 -21.37 -0.62
N TYR A 208 -0.90 -20.78 -0.76
CA TYR A 208 -1.72 -20.34 0.39
C TYR A 208 -1.97 -21.45 1.42
N GLU A 209 -2.16 -22.69 0.97
CA GLU A 209 -2.41 -23.84 1.85
C GLU A 209 -1.25 -24.14 2.82
N LYS A 210 -0.03 -23.67 2.51
CA LYS A 210 1.17 -23.86 3.33
C LYS A 210 1.42 -22.72 4.32
N ILE A 211 0.72 -21.59 4.22
CA ILE A 211 1.01 -20.39 5.03
C ILE A 211 0.87 -20.64 6.53
N VAL A 212 -0.14 -21.40 6.95
CA VAL A 212 -0.34 -21.71 8.38
C VAL A 212 0.79 -22.59 8.92
N GLU A 213 1.31 -23.52 8.13
CA GLU A 213 2.42 -24.37 8.52
C GLU A 213 3.74 -23.59 8.55
N LEU A 214 3.97 -22.72 7.56
CA LEU A 214 5.09 -21.79 7.53
C LEU A 214 5.11 -20.89 8.78
N GLU A 215 3.97 -20.29 9.14
CA GLU A 215 3.87 -19.45 10.34
C GLU A 215 4.27 -20.22 11.60
N LYS A 216 3.75 -21.45 11.78
CA LYS A 216 4.13 -22.31 12.90
C LYS A 216 5.63 -22.64 12.88
N ARG A 217 6.19 -22.90 11.70
CA ARG A 217 7.61 -23.20 11.56
C ARG A 217 8.47 -21.99 11.94
N LEU A 218 8.12 -20.79 11.49
CA LEU A 218 8.79 -19.54 11.85
C LEU A 218 8.69 -19.26 13.37
N ILE A 219 7.54 -19.51 13.99
CA ILE A 219 7.39 -19.41 15.45
C ILE A 219 8.30 -20.43 16.15
N SER A 220 8.30 -21.69 15.70
CA SER A 220 9.11 -22.76 16.28
C SER A 220 10.62 -22.57 16.10
N LEU A 221 11.04 -21.82 15.07
CA LEU A 221 12.44 -21.48 14.83
C LEU A 221 13.01 -20.70 16.01
N ASN A 222 12.18 -19.86 16.64
CA ASN A 222 12.50 -19.12 17.85
C ASN A 222 13.82 -18.32 17.73
N SER A 223 14.08 -17.77 16.55
CA SER A 223 15.30 -17.02 16.24
C SER A 223 15.01 -15.96 15.18
N GLY A 224 15.69 -14.83 15.29
CA GLY A 224 15.71 -13.76 14.28
C GLY A 224 16.87 -13.84 13.29
N ASP A 225 17.71 -14.89 13.30
CA ASP A 225 18.80 -15.02 12.33
C ASP A 225 18.26 -15.05 10.89
N GLU A 226 18.69 -14.07 10.08
CA GLU A 226 18.13 -13.88 8.74
C GLU A 226 18.36 -15.08 7.82
N ASN A 227 19.46 -15.82 7.98
CA ASN A 227 19.74 -16.99 7.16
C ASN A 227 18.83 -18.15 7.55
N ALA A 228 18.64 -18.39 8.85
CA ALA A 228 17.74 -19.42 9.35
C ALA A 228 16.27 -19.12 8.97
N VAL A 229 15.84 -17.86 9.10
CA VAL A 229 14.49 -17.41 8.67
C VAL A 229 14.32 -17.61 7.16
N ARG A 230 15.31 -17.23 6.34
CA ARG A 230 15.30 -17.46 4.90
C ARG A 230 15.15 -18.94 4.56
N SER A 231 15.98 -19.80 5.17
CA SER A 231 15.93 -21.24 4.92
C SER A 231 14.55 -21.82 5.25
N VAL A 232 13.94 -21.42 6.36
CA VAL A 232 12.58 -21.81 6.70
C VAL A 232 11.58 -21.36 5.62
N ILE A 233 11.65 -20.13 5.13
CA ILE A 233 10.72 -19.67 4.08
C ILE A 233 10.93 -20.44 2.77
N GLU A 234 12.18 -20.71 2.40
CA GLU A 234 12.56 -21.46 1.20
C GLU A 234 12.04 -22.91 1.23
N GLU A 235 11.98 -23.56 2.40
CA GLU A 235 11.39 -24.90 2.57
C GLU A 235 9.92 -24.99 2.08
N PHE A 236 9.17 -23.88 2.20
CA PHE A 236 7.75 -23.81 1.78
C PHE A 236 7.55 -23.15 0.42
N SER A 237 8.60 -22.50 -0.10
CA SER A 237 8.52 -21.70 -1.32
C SER A 237 8.29 -22.56 -2.56
N SER A 238 7.69 -21.94 -3.59
CA SER A 238 7.51 -22.57 -4.90
C SER A 238 8.08 -21.66 -5.98
N GLU A 239 8.57 -22.27 -7.06
CA GLU A 239 9.07 -21.51 -8.21
C GLU A 239 7.97 -20.63 -8.80
N VAL A 240 8.34 -19.39 -9.13
CA VAL A 240 7.46 -18.44 -9.78
C VAL A 240 7.50 -18.67 -11.29
N LYS A 241 6.34 -19.00 -11.87
CA LYS A 241 6.13 -19.06 -13.32
C LYS A 241 5.01 -18.09 -13.69
N LEU A 242 5.37 -17.06 -14.45
CA LEU A 242 4.44 -16.03 -14.90
C LEU A 242 3.40 -16.63 -15.84
N ASP A 243 2.16 -16.16 -15.69
CA ASP A 243 1.06 -16.57 -16.56
C ASP A 243 1.20 -15.86 -17.92
N GLU A 244 0.68 -16.46 -19.00
CA GLU A 244 0.83 -15.92 -20.37
C GLU A 244 0.26 -14.51 -20.51
N GLU A 245 -0.84 -14.23 -19.79
CA GLU A 245 -1.52 -12.93 -19.76
C GLU A 245 -0.87 -11.91 -18.81
N SER A 246 0.23 -12.28 -18.13
CA SER A 246 0.92 -11.38 -17.20
C SER A 246 1.26 -10.04 -17.85
N ILE A 247 1.06 -8.96 -17.10
CA ILE A 247 1.40 -7.62 -17.57
C ILE A 247 2.91 -7.45 -17.78
N LEU A 248 3.72 -8.26 -17.10
CA LEU A 248 5.18 -8.26 -17.26
C LEU A 248 5.60 -8.76 -18.65
N ASN A 249 4.78 -9.56 -19.33
CA ASN A 249 5.01 -9.94 -20.73
C ASN A 249 4.80 -8.75 -21.69
N LYS A 250 4.25 -7.62 -21.22
CA LYS A 250 4.03 -6.38 -21.99
C LYS A 250 5.08 -5.31 -21.68
N GLN A 251 6.18 -5.66 -20.97
CA GLN A 251 7.19 -4.72 -20.50
C GLN A 251 7.78 -3.83 -21.59
N SER A 252 8.02 -4.36 -22.80
CA SER A 252 8.56 -3.54 -23.91
C SER A 252 7.63 -2.38 -24.28
N ILE A 253 6.33 -2.65 -24.36
CA ILE A 253 5.31 -1.63 -24.69
C ILE A 253 5.13 -0.65 -23.54
N ILE A 254 5.16 -1.15 -22.29
CA ILE A 254 5.14 -0.30 -21.10
C ILE A 254 6.33 0.66 -21.12
N ASN A 255 7.54 0.16 -21.37
CA ASN A 255 8.73 1.00 -21.44
C ASN A 255 8.63 2.03 -22.57
N GLU A 256 8.16 1.63 -23.75
CA GLU A 256 7.99 2.54 -24.88
C GLU A 256 7.00 3.67 -24.57
N CYS A 257 5.83 3.33 -24.01
CA CYS A 257 4.75 4.30 -23.79
C CYS A 257 4.99 5.17 -22.55
N PHE A 258 5.46 4.61 -21.44
CA PHE A 258 5.62 5.34 -20.17
C PHE A 258 6.96 6.10 -20.07
N SER A 259 7.85 5.94 -21.06
CA SER A 259 9.08 6.73 -21.17
C SER A 259 8.90 8.15 -21.66
N LYS A 260 7.74 8.51 -22.23
CA LYS A 260 7.50 9.86 -22.78
C LYS A 260 7.52 10.94 -21.70
N ASP A 261 7.92 12.16 -22.03
CA ASP A 261 8.21 13.19 -21.01
C ASP A 261 6.97 13.72 -20.31
N SER A 262 5.81 13.72 -20.97
CA SER A 262 4.55 14.21 -20.40
C SER A 262 3.45 13.14 -20.36
N LEU A 263 2.47 13.32 -19.48
CA LEU A 263 1.30 12.44 -19.38
C LEU A 263 0.47 12.43 -20.66
N GLU A 264 0.37 13.59 -21.33
CA GLU A 264 -0.28 13.76 -22.62
C GLU A 264 0.40 12.92 -23.71
N GLU A 265 1.74 12.91 -23.74
CA GLU A 265 2.50 12.07 -24.68
C GLU A 265 2.40 10.58 -24.33
N ILE A 266 2.38 10.21 -23.04
CA ILE A 266 2.15 8.82 -22.61
C ILE A 266 0.80 8.33 -23.15
N ILE A 267 -0.28 9.12 -22.96
CA ILE A 267 -1.62 8.77 -23.45
C ILE A 267 -1.64 8.66 -24.96
N LYS A 268 -1.03 9.61 -25.68
CA LYS A 268 -0.94 9.56 -27.15
C LYS A 268 -0.16 8.33 -27.63
N SER A 269 0.91 7.96 -26.93
CA SER A 269 1.69 6.75 -27.23
C SER A 269 0.85 5.48 -27.03
N LEU A 270 0.12 5.38 -25.93
CA LEU A 270 -0.79 4.27 -25.66
C LEU A 270 -1.91 4.18 -26.71
N GLU A 271 -2.50 5.32 -27.10
CA GLU A 271 -3.53 5.36 -28.15
C GLU A 271 -2.98 4.86 -29.49
N ALA A 272 -1.74 5.17 -29.84
CA ALA A 272 -1.10 4.66 -31.05
C ALA A 272 -0.85 3.14 -30.97
N GLU A 273 -0.41 2.63 -29.82
CA GLU A 273 -0.18 1.20 -29.60
C GLU A 273 -1.47 0.37 -29.55
N ALA A 274 -2.58 0.96 -29.10
CA ALA A 274 -3.87 0.28 -28.98
C ALA A 274 -4.43 -0.22 -30.32
N TYR A 275 -4.07 0.43 -31.44
CA TYR A 275 -4.48 0.01 -32.79
C TYR A 275 -3.70 -1.19 -33.33
N LYS A 276 -2.61 -1.61 -32.67
CA LYS A 276 -1.79 -2.74 -33.13
C LYS A 276 -2.37 -4.07 -32.64
N GLU A 277 -2.23 -5.11 -33.46
CA GLU A 277 -2.68 -6.46 -33.13
C GLU A 277 -1.99 -6.99 -31.85
N GLY A 278 -2.76 -7.61 -30.95
CA GLY A 278 -2.26 -8.14 -29.68
C GLY A 278 -2.22 -7.14 -28.50
N ASN A 279 -2.59 -5.87 -28.73
CA ASN A 279 -2.54 -4.80 -27.73
C ASN A 279 -3.89 -4.38 -27.11
N GLY A 280 -4.93 -5.21 -27.24
CA GLY A 280 -6.28 -4.89 -26.72
C GLY A 280 -6.36 -4.64 -25.20
N TRP A 281 -5.33 -5.02 -24.42
CA TRP A 281 -5.23 -4.71 -22.99
C TRP A 281 -5.09 -3.20 -22.72
N ILE A 282 -4.58 -2.43 -23.69
CA ILE A 282 -4.33 -0.99 -23.57
C ILE A 282 -5.65 -0.20 -23.45
N ASP A 283 -6.73 -0.66 -24.06
CA ASP A 283 -8.03 0.02 -23.99
C ASP A 283 -8.54 0.13 -22.55
N ALA A 284 -8.36 -0.93 -21.75
CA ALA A 284 -8.72 -0.93 -20.34
C ALA A 284 -7.85 0.05 -19.53
N VAL A 285 -6.55 0.12 -19.85
CA VAL A 285 -5.60 1.06 -19.23
C VAL A 285 -5.96 2.50 -19.55
N LEU A 286 -6.15 2.84 -20.82
CA LEU A 286 -6.58 4.17 -21.26
C LEU A 286 -7.91 4.57 -20.62
N LYS A 287 -8.87 3.66 -20.55
CA LYS A 287 -10.16 3.91 -19.88
C LYS A 287 -9.98 4.19 -18.39
N GLY A 288 -9.09 3.46 -17.71
CA GLY A 288 -8.76 3.69 -16.31
C GLY A 288 -8.12 5.05 -16.07
N MET A 289 -7.10 5.39 -16.86
CA MET A 289 -6.42 6.69 -16.78
C MET A 289 -7.38 7.84 -17.07
N LYS A 290 -8.21 7.75 -18.12
CA LYS A 290 -9.22 8.78 -18.46
C LYS A 290 -10.30 8.97 -17.40
N ARG A 291 -10.55 7.97 -16.55
CA ARG A 291 -11.49 8.06 -15.41
C ARG A 291 -10.84 8.59 -14.13
N SER A 292 -9.51 8.59 -14.05
CA SER A 292 -8.76 9.04 -12.87
C SER A 292 -8.66 10.57 -12.83
N SER A 293 -8.27 11.13 -11.68
CA SER A 293 -8.10 12.58 -11.55
C SER A 293 -6.92 13.07 -12.41
N PRO A 294 -7.14 14.05 -13.33
CA PRO A 294 -6.06 14.63 -14.13
C PRO A 294 -4.92 15.20 -13.28
N THR A 295 -5.27 15.89 -12.18
CA THR A 295 -4.29 16.45 -11.24
C THR A 295 -3.52 15.35 -10.54
N ALA A 296 -4.20 14.32 -10.02
CA ALA A 296 -3.55 13.22 -9.32
C ALA A 296 -2.56 12.44 -10.23
N LEU A 297 -2.91 12.22 -11.50
CA LEU A 297 -2.02 11.57 -12.45
C LEU A 297 -0.75 12.39 -12.70
N LYS A 298 -0.85 13.71 -12.86
CA LYS A 298 0.35 14.57 -13.03
C LYS A 298 1.23 14.57 -11.77
N ILE A 299 0.63 14.60 -10.58
CA ILE A 299 1.36 14.50 -9.30
C ILE A 299 2.07 13.15 -9.19
N ALA A 300 1.39 12.05 -9.49
CA ALA A 300 1.95 10.70 -9.44
C ALA A 300 3.14 10.54 -10.38
N LEU A 301 3.02 10.99 -11.64
CA LEU A 301 4.10 10.95 -12.63
C LEU A 301 5.33 11.71 -12.13
N ARG A 302 5.14 12.95 -11.68
CA ARG A 302 6.22 13.79 -11.16
C ARG A 302 6.86 13.15 -9.93
N SER A 303 6.06 12.70 -8.98
CA SER A 303 6.53 12.13 -7.71
C SER A 303 7.41 10.91 -7.94
N VAL A 304 6.98 9.96 -8.78
CA VAL A 304 7.76 8.74 -9.11
C VAL A 304 9.05 9.09 -9.85
N ARG A 305 9.01 10.05 -10.78
CA ARG A 305 10.21 10.45 -11.53
C ARG A 305 11.26 11.14 -10.67
N GLU A 306 10.84 12.07 -9.82
CA GLU A 306 11.73 12.70 -8.83
C GLU A 306 12.31 11.66 -7.86
N GLY A 307 11.52 10.64 -7.51
CA GLY A 307 11.92 9.54 -6.62
C GLY A 307 13.14 8.73 -7.08
N ARG A 308 13.45 8.74 -8.39
CA ARG A 308 14.65 8.10 -8.95
C ARG A 308 15.95 8.65 -8.35
N ASN A 309 15.96 9.95 -8.01
CA ASN A 309 17.14 10.66 -7.52
C ASN A 309 17.04 11.02 -6.03
N GLN A 310 16.05 10.46 -5.32
CA GLN A 310 15.78 10.72 -3.91
C GLN A 310 16.01 9.46 -3.08
N THR A 311 16.50 9.65 -1.86
CA THR A 311 16.50 8.65 -0.80
C THR A 311 15.08 8.43 -0.26
N LEU A 312 14.84 7.31 0.44
CA LEU A 312 13.54 7.04 1.03
C LEU A 312 13.09 8.15 2.00
N PRO A 313 13.94 8.68 2.90
CA PRO A 313 13.59 9.83 3.73
C PRO A 313 13.16 11.07 2.95
N GLU A 314 13.84 11.39 1.84
CA GLU A 314 13.47 12.53 1.00
C GLU A 314 12.11 12.32 0.32
N CYS A 315 11.85 11.11 -0.18
CA CYS A 315 10.54 10.74 -0.71
C CYS A 315 9.43 10.86 0.33
N LEU A 316 9.63 10.31 1.55
CA LEU A 316 8.62 10.36 2.61
C LEU A 316 8.32 11.81 3.06
N LYS A 317 9.33 12.68 3.15
CA LYS A 317 9.14 14.12 3.44
C LYS A 317 8.33 14.81 2.34
N LYS A 318 8.71 14.63 1.07
CA LYS A 318 7.97 15.15 -0.10
C LYS A 318 6.52 14.65 -0.08
N GLU A 319 6.31 13.37 0.11
CA GLU A 319 4.98 12.75 0.09
C GLU A 319 4.11 13.20 1.28
N PHE A 320 4.67 13.37 2.48
CA PHE A 320 3.95 13.93 3.63
C PHE A 320 3.40 15.32 3.30
N ARG A 321 4.25 16.19 2.74
CA ARG A 321 3.86 17.53 2.27
C ARG A 321 2.76 17.47 1.20
N LEU A 322 2.89 16.59 0.20
CA LEU A 322 1.86 16.38 -0.82
C LEU A 322 0.53 15.96 -0.18
N THR A 323 0.55 14.98 0.72
CA THR A 323 -0.64 14.52 1.46
C THR A 323 -1.30 15.66 2.21
N MET A 324 -0.54 16.44 2.98
CA MET A 324 -1.10 17.56 3.75
C MET A 324 -1.69 18.64 2.86
N ASN A 325 -1.03 18.99 1.75
CA ASN A 325 -1.56 19.96 0.79
C ASN A 325 -2.81 19.46 0.05
N ILE A 326 -2.88 18.17 -0.28
CA ILE A 326 -4.08 17.55 -0.87
C ILE A 326 -5.24 17.55 0.13
N LEU A 327 -5.01 17.17 1.39
CA LEU A 327 -6.04 17.19 2.44
C LEU A 327 -6.54 18.60 2.74
N ARG A 328 -5.66 19.61 2.64
CA ARG A 328 -6.01 21.04 2.76
C ARG A 328 -6.69 21.61 1.51
N THR A 329 -6.86 20.82 0.45
CA THR A 329 -7.46 21.23 -0.83
C THR A 329 -6.74 22.41 -1.49
N THR A 330 -5.42 22.49 -1.33
CA THR A 330 -4.63 23.66 -1.79
C THR A 330 -4.85 23.97 -3.27
N ILE A 331 -5.04 22.95 -4.11
CA ILE A 331 -5.22 23.14 -5.57
C ILE A 331 -6.46 22.48 -6.15
N SER A 332 -7.07 21.52 -5.46
CA SER A 332 -8.24 20.78 -5.92
C SER A 332 -8.93 20.08 -4.75
N LYS A 333 -10.20 19.71 -4.95
CA LYS A 333 -11.01 18.88 -4.05
C LYS A 333 -11.12 17.42 -4.52
N ASP A 334 -10.38 17.04 -5.56
CA ASP A 334 -10.45 15.74 -6.22
C ASP A 334 -10.39 14.57 -5.24
N MET A 335 -9.50 14.61 -4.24
CA MET A 335 -9.40 13.54 -3.24
C MET A 335 -10.74 13.28 -2.52
N TYR A 336 -11.43 14.33 -2.07
CA TYR A 336 -12.72 14.19 -1.41
C TYR A 336 -13.84 13.79 -2.37
N GLU A 337 -13.81 14.26 -3.62
CA GLU A 337 -14.76 13.85 -4.65
C GLU A 337 -14.59 12.38 -5.04
N GLY A 338 -13.34 11.92 -5.17
CA GLY A 338 -13.02 10.54 -5.46
C GLY A 338 -13.44 9.61 -4.33
N ILE A 339 -13.19 9.99 -3.07
CA ILE A 339 -13.68 9.22 -1.91
C ILE A 339 -15.21 9.21 -1.87
N ARG A 340 -15.89 10.34 -2.15
CA ARG A 340 -17.34 10.39 -2.25
C ARG A 340 -17.85 9.36 -3.26
N ALA A 341 -17.35 9.42 -4.50
CA ALA A 341 -17.77 8.57 -5.59
C ALA A 341 -17.48 7.08 -5.34
N LEU A 342 -16.33 6.76 -4.75
CA LEU A 342 -15.88 5.38 -4.54
C LEU A 342 -16.50 4.74 -3.29
N THR A 343 -16.55 5.47 -2.17
CA THR A 343 -16.79 4.88 -0.84
C THR A 343 -18.10 5.33 -0.20
N ILE A 344 -18.48 6.61 -0.37
CA ILE A 344 -19.63 7.20 0.30
C ILE A 344 -20.91 6.91 -0.49
N ASP A 345 -20.99 7.46 -1.70
CA ASP A 345 -22.16 7.33 -2.57
C ASP A 345 -22.06 6.08 -3.46
N LYS A 346 -20.83 5.59 -3.69
CA LYS A 346 -20.53 4.38 -4.48
C LYS A 346 -21.07 4.43 -5.91
N ASP A 347 -21.21 5.63 -6.48
CA ASP A 347 -21.66 5.83 -7.86
C ASP A 347 -20.57 5.56 -8.91
N ASN A 348 -19.29 5.54 -8.50
CA ASN A 348 -18.13 5.41 -9.39
C ASN A 348 -18.06 6.46 -10.51
N THR A 349 -18.65 7.64 -10.28
CA THR A 349 -18.71 8.77 -11.22
C THR A 349 -18.19 10.06 -10.58
N PRO A 350 -16.88 10.14 -10.29
CA PRO A 350 -16.28 11.35 -9.75
C PRO A 350 -16.29 12.50 -10.75
N LYS A 351 -16.46 13.73 -10.24
CA LYS A 351 -16.46 14.99 -10.99
C LYS A 351 -15.19 15.79 -10.71
N TRP A 352 -14.14 15.50 -11.46
CA TRP A 352 -12.82 16.11 -11.27
C TRP A 352 -12.79 17.60 -11.58
N GLU A 353 -11.99 18.33 -10.81
CA GLU A 353 -11.69 19.75 -10.99
C GLU A 353 -10.16 19.96 -10.94
N PRO A 354 -9.51 20.21 -12.10
CA PRO A 354 -10.08 20.34 -13.44
C PRO A 354 -10.51 19.01 -14.08
N SER A 355 -11.44 19.08 -15.04
CA SER A 355 -12.04 17.91 -15.68
C SER A 355 -11.17 17.23 -16.75
N SER A 356 -10.04 17.84 -17.14
CA SER A 356 -9.18 17.36 -18.23
C SER A 356 -7.72 17.78 -18.02
N LEU A 357 -6.80 17.04 -18.65
CA LEU A 357 -5.35 17.16 -18.45
C LEU A 357 -4.77 18.51 -18.88
N ASP A 358 -5.28 19.05 -20.00
CA ASP A 358 -4.90 20.34 -20.59
C ASP A 358 -5.19 21.53 -19.67
N LYS A 359 -6.08 21.35 -18.68
CA LYS A 359 -6.47 22.38 -17.72
C LYS A 359 -5.72 22.30 -16.40
N VAL A 360 -4.84 21.32 -16.21
CA VAL A 360 -3.99 21.23 -15.02
C VAL A 360 -2.81 22.18 -15.21
N GLU A 361 -2.80 23.28 -14.46
CA GLU A 361 -1.77 24.31 -14.49
C GLU A 361 -0.51 23.86 -13.72
N ASP A 362 0.66 23.89 -14.38
CA ASP A 362 1.94 23.51 -13.75
C ASP A 362 2.27 24.34 -12.51
N GLY A 363 1.94 25.65 -12.53
CA GLY A 363 2.14 26.52 -11.37
C GLY A 363 1.35 26.09 -10.14
N LYS A 364 0.16 25.48 -10.30
CA LYS A 364 -0.58 24.88 -9.18
C LYS A 364 0.10 23.60 -8.68
N LEU A 365 0.60 22.76 -9.59
CA LEU A 365 1.36 21.59 -9.20
C LEU A 365 2.60 22.00 -8.39
N ASP A 366 3.34 23.02 -8.83
CA ASP A 366 4.51 23.50 -8.10
C ASP A 366 4.18 23.94 -6.66
N LEU A 367 3.03 24.57 -6.43
CA LEU A 367 2.60 25.01 -5.09
C LEU A 367 2.54 23.85 -4.08
N ILE A 368 2.01 22.69 -4.47
CA ILE A 368 1.87 21.58 -3.51
C ILE A 368 3.20 20.84 -3.28
N PHE A 369 4.16 20.97 -4.20
CA PHE A 369 5.51 20.44 -4.06
C PHE A 369 6.44 21.38 -3.28
N GLN A 370 6.05 22.62 -2.97
CA GLN A 370 6.90 23.55 -2.21
C GLN A 370 7.15 23.06 -0.77
N PRO A 371 8.42 23.08 -0.30
CA PRO A 371 8.75 22.68 1.06
C PRO A 371 7.99 23.45 2.13
N PHE A 372 7.55 22.74 3.16
CA PHE A 372 7.13 23.39 4.40
C PHE A 372 8.35 23.95 5.13
N GLU A 373 8.09 24.81 6.13
CA GLU A 373 9.11 25.20 7.08
C GLU A 373 9.72 23.97 7.74
N LYS A 374 11.02 24.02 8.10
CA LYS A 374 11.77 22.84 8.56
C LYS A 374 11.07 22.10 9.70
N ASN A 375 10.49 22.81 10.66
CA ASN A 375 9.78 22.27 11.82
C ASN A 375 8.40 21.68 11.49
N LEU A 376 7.80 22.07 10.36
CA LEU A 376 6.51 21.59 9.87
C LEU A 376 6.67 20.41 8.90
N GLU A 377 7.89 20.12 8.44
CA GLU A 377 8.14 18.90 7.66
C GLU A 377 8.03 17.63 8.49
N LEU A 378 7.91 16.49 7.81
CA LEU A 378 8.10 15.19 8.44
C LEU A 378 9.52 15.13 9.02
N GLN A 379 9.63 14.93 10.33
CA GLN A 379 10.93 14.80 10.97
C GLN A 379 11.37 13.35 10.89
N ILE A 380 12.45 13.10 10.16
CA ILE A 380 13.08 11.79 10.06
C ILE A 380 14.45 11.89 10.74
N PRO A 381 14.78 10.96 11.67
CA PRO A 381 16.07 10.92 12.33
C PRO A 381 17.26 10.97 11.36
N GLU A 382 18.27 11.76 11.71
CA GLU A 382 19.52 11.88 10.92
C GLU A 382 20.52 10.77 11.28
N SER A 383 20.39 10.14 12.45
CA SER A 383 21.26 9.05 12.90
C SER A 383 20.53 8.08 13.83
N GLU A 384 21.16 6.92 14.08
CA GLU A 384 20.63 5.89 14.97
C GLU A 384 20.55 6.30 16.45
N GLU A 385 21.39 7.25 16.88
CA GLU A 385 21.35 7.80 18.23
C GLU A 385 20.02 8.52 18.50
N TYR A 386 19.47 9.17 17.47
CA TYR A 386 18.25 9.98 17.51
C TYR A 386 17.04 9.28 16.88
N ARG A 387 17.04 7.94 16.86
CA ARG A 387 16.01 7.11 16.18
C ARG A 387 14.56 7.50 16.53
N TRP A 388 14.32 8.07 17.70
CA TRP A 388 12.98 8.43 18.19
C TRP A 388 12.66 9.92 18.13
N ASP A 389 13.62 10.78 17.77
CA ASP A 389 13.49 12.25 17.86
C ASP A 389 12.53 12.83 16.82
N GLY A 390 12.21 12.08 15.77
CA GLY A 390 11.27 12.48 14.72
C GLY A 390 9.81 12.08 14.96
N LYS A 391 9.49 11.49 16.12
CA LYS A 391 8.12 11.05 16.42
C LYS A 391 7.14 12.23 16.50
N TYR A 392 5.85 11.94 16.28
CA TYR A 392 4.79 12.95 16.32
C TYR A 392 4.80 13.73 17.64
N GLU A 393 5.00 13.05 18.76
CA GLU A 393 5.05 13.65 20.11
C GLU A 393 6.16 14.72 20.25
N ASN A 394 7.22 14.63 19.45
CA ASN A 394 8.36 15.54 19.46
C ASN A 394 8.26 16.60 18.33
N SER A 395 7.21 16.57 17.52
CA SER A 395 7.03 17.47 16.39
C SER A 395 6.40 18.80 16.79
N ALA A 396 6.53 19.82 15.93
CA ALA A 396 5.84 21.10 16.12
C ALA A 396 4.30 21.00 16.07
N TYR A 397 3.77 19.84 15.68
CA TYR A 397 2.33 19.57 15.59
C TYR A 397 1.74 18.98 16.87
N ALA A 398 2.58 18.46 17.78
CA ALA A 398 2.10 18.03 19.08
C ALA A 398 1.62 19.27 19.86
N LEU A 399 0.37 19.24 20.34
CA LEU A 399 -0.11 20.25 21.26
C LEU A 399 0.74 20.15 22.55
N PRO A 400 1.15 21.28 23.17
CA PRO A 400 1.77 21.22 24.48
C PRO A 400 0.77 20.58 25.46
N ASN A 401 1.21 19.53 26.16
CA ASN A 401 0.45 18.84 27.20
C ASN A 401 -0.06 19.79 28.29
#